data_AF-A0AAV2MYW6-F1
#
_entry.id   AF-A0AAV2MYW6-F1
#
_cell.length_a   1.000
_cell.length_b   1.000
_cell.length_c   1.000
_cell.angle_alpha   90.00
_cell.angle_beta   90.00
_cell.angle_gamma   90.00
#
_symmetry.space_group_name_H-M   'P 1'
#
loop_
_entity.id
_entity.type
_entity.pdbx_description
1 polymer ?
#
loop_
_entity_poly.entity_id
_entity_poly.type
_entity_poly.pdbx_seq_one_letter_code
_entity_poly.pdbx_strand_id
1 'polypeptide(L)'
;MSEIAIKRDQHFLETQNYVGSAISALAAAISLILEDPEDGINQESLTEFLCDAGKLLTDVFHQQFIARKSFITPLINKEVKPTIEATNPDE
;
A
#
# COMPACT_ATOMS: atom_id res chain seq x y z
N MET A 1 -9.12 -18.66 15.32
CA MET A 1 -9.58 -18.09 14.02
C MET A 1 -9.99 -19.22 13.10
N SER A 2 -11.00 -19.03 12.23
CA SER A 2 -11.38 -20.03 11.24
C SER A 2 -10.39 -20.05 10.06
N GLU A 3 -10.33 -21.16 9.33
CA GLU A 3 -9.50 -21.29 8.11
C GLU A 3 -9.86 -20.22 7.06
N ILE A 4 -11.15 -19.89 6.94
CA ILE A 4 -11.66 -18.83 6.06
C ILE A 4 -11.08 -17.47 6.46
N ALA A 5 -11.04 -17.17 7.77
CA ALA A 5 -10.48 -15.92 8.26
C ALA A 5 -8.97 -15.80 7.99
N ILE A 6 -8.23 -16.90 8.13
CA ILE A 6 -6.79 -16.96 7.83
C ILE A 6 -6.54 -16.73 6.34
N LYS A 7 -7.26 -17.43 5.46
CA LYS A 7 -7.12 -17.25 3.99
C LYS A 7 -7.44 -15.82 3.56
N ARG A 8 -8.48 -15.22 4.14
CA ARG A 8 -8.84 -13.83 3.87
C ARG A 8 -7.77 -12.84 4.36
N ASP A 9 -7.19 -13.07 5.54
CA ASP A 9 -6.10 -12.23 6.04
C ASP A 9 -4.87 -12.28 5.12
N GLN A 10 -4.51 -13.50 4.69
CA GLN A 10 -3.42 -13.72 3.76
C GLN A 10 -3.66 -12.99 2.42
N HIS A 11 -4.89 -13.00 1.91
CA HIS A 11 -5.24 -12.25 0.70
C HIS A 11 -5.05 -10.73 0.85
N PHE A 12 -5.42 -10.16 2.01
CA PHE A 12 -5.16 -8.76 2.29
C PHE A 12 -3.67 -8.45 2.32
N LEU A 13 -2.88 -9.28 3.02
CA LEU A 13 -1.42 -9.13 3.09
C LEU A 13 -0.78 -9.18 1.70
N GLU A 14 -1.15 -10.14 0.87
CA GLU A 14 -0.64 -10.27 -0.50
C GLU A 14 -0.99 -9.05 -1.36
N THR A 15 -2.23 -8.56 -1.25
CA THR A 15 -2.66 -7.35 -1.97
C THR A 15 -1.84 -6.13 -1.55
N GLN A 16 -1.60 -5.96 -0.24
CA GLN A 16 -0.75 -4.88 0.27
C GLN A 16 0.68 -4.99 -0.25
N ASN A 17 1.25 -6.19 -0.30
CA ASN A 17 2.59 -6.42 -0.85
C ASN A 17 2.70 -6.06 -2.33
N TYR A 18 1.67 -6.37 -3.13
CA TYR A 18 1.64 -5.97 -4.54
C TYR A 18 1.58 -4.46 -4.71
N VAL A 19 0.76 -3.77 -3.90
CA VAL A 19 0.67 -2.30 -3.93
C VAL A 19 1.99 -1.67 -3.49
N GLY A 20 2.62 -2.17 -2.42
CA GLY A 20 3.95 -1.71 -2.00
C GLY A 20 5.01 -1.90 -3.08
N SER A 21 5.01 -3.06 -3.75
CA SER A 21 5.92 -3.32 -4.88
C SER A 21 5.68 -2.37 -6.05
N ALA A 22 4.41 -2.03 -6.33
CA ALA A 22 4.06 -1.07 -7.37
C ALA A 22 4.55 0.36 -7.02
N ILE A 23 4.42 0.78 -5.75
CA ILE A 23 4.95 2.06 -5.27
C ILE A 23 6.48 2.10 -5.41
N SER A 24 7.20 1.03 -5.03
CA SER A 24 8.65 0.96 -5.19
C SER A 24 9.08 1.02 -6.65
N ALA A 25 8.39 0.32 -7.54
CA ALA A 25 8.68 0.35 -8.98
C ALA A 25 8.41 1.74 -9.58
N LEU A 26 7.34 2.41 -9.14
CA LEU A 26 7.02 3.78 -9.54
C LEU A 26 8.09 4.77 -9.07
N ALA A 27 8.55 4.66 -7.84
CA ALA A 27 9.64 5.49 -7.32
C ALA A 27 10.92 5.33 -8.15
N ALA A 28 11.28 4.09 -8.49
CA ALA A 28 12.42 3.82 -9.36
C ALA A 28 12.25 4.44 -10.77
N ALA A 29 11.05 4.38 -11.34
CA ALA A 29 10.76 5.02 -12.62
C ALA A 29 10.91 6.55 -12.56
N ILE A 30 10.41 7.18 -11.49
CA ILE A 30 10.59 8.62 -11.25
C ILE A 30 12.08 8.96 -11.14
N SER A 31 12.86 8.17 -10.39
CA SER A 31 14.31 8.38 -10.28
C SER A 31 15.02 8.33 -11.64
N LEU A 32 14.71 7.33 -12.47
CA LEU A 32 15.28 7.21 -13.82
C LEU A 32 14.96 8.43 -14.69
N ILE A 33 13.73 8.90 -14.64
CA ILE A 33 13.27 10.07 -15.40
C ILE A 33 13.99 11.35 -14.97
N LEU A 34 14.23 11.51 -13.66
CA LEU A 34 14.93 12.68 -13.12
C LEU A 34 16.43 12.65 -13.41
N GLU A 35 17.04 11.46 -13.49
CA GLU A 35 18.47 11.28 -13.76
C GLU A 35 18.82 11.43 -15.25
N ASP A 36 17.97 10.93 -16.15
CA ASP A 36 18.20 10.94 -17.60
C ASP A 36 16.93 11.39 -18.36
N PRO A 37 16.65 12.71 -18.40
CA PRO A 37 15.45 13.23 -19.04
C PRO A 37 15.52 13.04 -20.56
N GLU A 38 14.54 12.32 -21.11
CA GLU A 38 14.44 12.05 -22.56
C GLU A 38 13.93 13.27 -23.35
N ASP A 39 14.58 13.54 -24.49
CA ASP A 39 14.23 14.64 -25.40
C ASP A 39 12.83 14.45 -26.01
N GLY A 40 12.04 15.52 -26.03
CA GLY A 40 10.68 15.51 -26.58
C GLY A 40 9.59 15.04 -25.61
N ILE A 41 9.95 14.66 -24.38
CA ILE A 41 8.99 14.39 -23.30
C ILE A 41 8.82 15.63 -22.42
N ASN A 42 7.57 15.97 -22.08
CA ASN A 42 7.29 16.97 -21.06
C ASN A 42 7.51 16.34 -19.67
N GLN A 43 8.71 16.52 -19.13
CA GLN A 43 9.14 15.92 -17.87
C GLN A 43 8.32 16.39 -16.66
N GLU A 44 7.84 17.64 -16.68
CA GLU A 44 7.00 18.19 -15.62
C GLU A 44 5.66 17.44 -15.54
N SER A 45 4.94 17.36 -16.67
CA SER A 45 3.66 16.65 -16.72
C SER A 45 3.80 15.15 -16.47
N LEU A 46 4.86 14.51 -16.96
CA LEU A 46 5.13 13.11 -16.69
C LEU A 46 5.37 12.87 -15.19
N THR A 47 6.19 13.69 -14.57
CA THR A 47 6.47 13.59 -13.13
C THR A 47 5.21 13.84 -12.31
N GLU A 48 4.36 14.80 -12.69
CA GLU A 48 3.07 15.07 -12.03
C GLU A 48 2.15 13.84 -12.08
N PHE A 49 1.96 13.23 -13.25
CA PHE A 49 1.13 12.02 -13.38
C PHE A 49 1.68 10.83 -12.58
N LEU A 50 3.00 10.65 -12.55
CA LEU A 50 3.62 9.60 -11.75
C LEU A 50 3.45 9.87 -10.24
N CYS A 51 3.58 11.11 -9.79
CA CYS A 51 3.31 11.48 -8.41
C CYS A 51 1.86 11.21 -8.02
N ASP A 52 0.91 11.55 -8.88
CA ASP A 52 -0.52 11.30 -8.65
C ASP A 52 -0.85 9.81 -8.61
N ALA A 53 -0.23 9.00 -9.49
CA ALA A 53 -0.32 7.55 -9.41
C ALA A 53 0.21 7.02 -8.07
N GLY A 54 1.31 7.59 -7.57
CA GLY A 54 1.90 7.24 -6.27
C GLY A 54 0.95 7.54 -5.11
N LYS A 55 0.30 8.71 -5.11
CA LYS A 55 -0.73 9.06 -4.12
C LYS A 55 -1.88 8.05 -4.13
N LEU A 56 -2.40 7.72 -5.32
CA LEU A 56 -3.49 6.75 -5.46
C LEU A 56 -3.11 5.36 -4.95
N LEU A 57 -1.89 4.89 -5.24
CA LEU A 57 -1.41 3.60 -4.73
C LEU A 57 -1.28 3.60 -3.20
N THR A 58 -0.76 4.68 -2.62
CA THR A 58 -0.67 4.84 -1.17
C THR A 58 -2.05 4.85 -0.52
N ASP A 59 -3.03 5.51 -1.14
CA ASP A 59 -4.43 5.48 -0.67
C ASP A 59 -5.00 4.06 -0.71
N VAL A 60 -4.75 3.31 -1.80
CA VAL A 60 -5.17 1.90 -1.89
C VAL A 60 -4.53 1.06 -0.80
N PHE A 61 -3.23 1.22 -0.56
CA PHE A 61 -2.52 0.51 0.52
C PHE A 61 -3.16 0.79 1.89
N HIS A 62 -3.46 2.05 2.17
CA HIS A 62 -4.10 2.48 3.40
C HIS A 62 -5.52 1.92 3.56
N GLN A 63 -6.33 1.93 2.50
CA GLN A 63 -7.67 1.34 2.52
C GLN A 63 -7.63 -0.16 2.79
N GLN A 64 -6.67 -0.88 2.18
CA GLN A 64 -6.46 -2.32 2.46
C GLN A 64 -6.04 -2.55 3.92
N PHE A 65 -5.21 -1.68 4.48
CA PHE A 65 -4.83 -1.75 5.89
C PHE A 65 -6.04 -1.61 6.82
N ILE A 66 -6.88 -0.59 6.61
CA ILE A 66 -8.10 -0.38 7.40
C ILE A 66 -9.02 -1.59 7.27
N ALA A 67 -9.24 -2.09 6.05
CA ALA A 67 -10.09 -3.24 5.80
C ALA A 67 -9.58 -4.48 6.54
N ARG A 68 -8.30 -4.82 6.36
CA ARG A 68 -7.63 -5.94 7.04
C ARG A 68 -7.76 -5.85 8.56
N LYS A 69 -7.44 -4.68 9.13
CA LYS A 69 -7.56 -4.41 10.57
C LYS A 69 -8.99 -4.63 11.08
N SER A 70 -10.00 -4.08 10.39
CA SER A 70 -11.42 -4.26 10.72
C SER A 70 -11.83 -5.74 10.72
N PHE A 71 -11.25 -6.54 9.83
CA PHE A 71 -11.55 -7.97 9.71
C PHE A 71 -10.83 -8.86 10.71
N ILE A 72 -9.64 -8.47 11.18
CA ILE A 72 -8.86 -9.22 12.17
C ILE A 72 -9.30 -8.89 13.60
N THR A 73 -9.50 -7.61 13.94
CA THR A 73 -9.75 -7.14 15.32
C THR A 73 -10.87 -7.90 16.05
N PRO A 74 -12.03 -8.24 15.43
CA PRO A 74 -13.08 -8.99 16.10
C PRO A 74 -12.68 -10.43 16.47
N LEU A 75 -11.67 -10.99 15.80
CA LEU A 75 -11.24 -12.38 15.91
C LEU A 75 -10.10 -12.61 16.92
N ILE A 76 -9.56 -11.52 17.46
CA ILE A 76 -8.42 -11.52 18.39
C ILE A 76 -8.93 -11.42 19.84
N ASN A 77 -8.17 -12.00 20.79
CA ASN A 77 -8.48 -11.92 22.22
C ASN A 77 -8.64 -10.45 22.66
N LYS A 78 -9.60 -10.17 23.54
CA LYS A 78 -9.90 -8.82 24.06
C LYS A 78 -8.68 -8.13 24.67
N GLU A 79 -7.77 -8.91 25.25
CA GLU A 79 -6.54 -8.40 25.87
C GLU A 79 -5.55 -7.78 24.86
N VAL A 80 -5.58 -8.23 23.59
CA VAL A 80 -4.67 -7.76 22.52
C VAL A 80 -5.34 -6.76 21.56
N LYS A 81 -6.64 -6.53 21.69
CA LYS A 81 -7.37 -5.55 20.86
C LYS A 81 -6.81 -4.13 20.94
N PRO A 82 -6.47 -3.57 22.11
CA PRO A 82 -5.92 -2.22 22.19
C PRO A 82 -4.62 -2.07 21.37
N THR A 83 -3.78 -3.10 21.34
CA THR A 83 -2.54 -3.12 20.56
C THR A 83 -2.81 -3.04 19.06
N ILE A 84 -3.78 -3.82 18.57
CA ILE A 84 -4.16 -3.81 17.15
C ILE A 84 -4.83 -2.48 16.79
N GLU A 85 -5.69 -1.96 17.65
CA GLU A 85 -6.33 -0.65 17.46
C GLU A 85 -5.32 0.51 17.42
N ALA A 86 -4.23 0.42 18.19
CA ALA A 86 -3.13 1.38 18.15
C ALA A 86 -2.17 1.21 16.96
N THR A 87 -2.28 0.11 16.21
CA THR A 87 -1.39 -0.16 15.06
C THR A 87 -1.75 0.76 13.90
N ASN A 88 -0.73 1.38 13.31
CA ASN A 88 -0.80 2.13 12.05
C ASN A 88 -0.17 1.28 10.93
N PRO A 89 -0.45 1.57 9.64
CA PRO A 89 0.35 0.97 8.58
C PRO A 89 1.80 1.43 8.79
N ASP A 90 2.73 0.49 8.90
CA ASP A 90 4.16 0.83 8.91
C ASP A 90 4.52 1.42 7.53
N GLU A 91 5.33 2.49 7.55
CA GLU A 91 5.97 3.07 6.35
C GLU A 91 6.93 2.07 5.68
#